data_AF-A0A3S1YLH6-F1
#
_entry.id   AF-A0A3S1YLH6-F1
#
_cell.length_a   1.000
_cell.length_b   1.000
_cell.length_c   1.000
_cell.angle_alpha   90.00
_cell.angle_beta   90.00
_cell.angle_gamma   90.00
#
_symmetry.space_group_name_H-M   'P 1'
#
loop_
_entity.id
_entity.type
_entity.pdbx_description
1 polymer ?
#
loop_
_entity_poly.entity_id
_entity_poly.type
_entity_poly.pdbx_seq_one_letter_code
_entity_poly.pdbx_strand_id
1 'polypeptide(L)'
;MTLGATITAEGIRFAAWSSSARRLWVSLFDDSGAREIDRLELKSEGEGVRALLVSGLGSGCRYGFRADGDYAPERGLWSDPDKLLTDPYAVEIDRPYQYHWRLAAKRNEGADTAPLMPKAIVVAPLEAVA
;
A
#
# COMPACT_ATOMS: atom_id res chain seq x y z
N MET A 1 -11.44 14.41 -3.09
CA MET A 1 -11.08 13.16 -2.42
C MET A 1 -9.58 13.08 -2.37
N THR A 2 -8.98 12.79 -1.21
CA THR A 2 -7.52 12.67 -1.06
C THR A 2 -7.13 11.20 -1.14
N LEU A 3 -6.20 10.89 -2.04
CA LEU A 3 -5.59 9.55 -2.19
C LEU A 3 -4.27 9.50 -1.41
N GLY A 4 -3.85 8.27 -1.13
CA GLY A 4 -2.67 7.96 -0.33
C GLY A 4 -2.95 7.88 1.16
N ALA A 5 -1.90 7.99 1.97
CA ALA A 5 -2.00 8.08 3.42
C ALA A 5 -2.12 9.55 3.86
N THR A 6 -3.12 9.85 4.68
CA THR A 6 -3.35 11.19 5.24
C THR A 6 -3.54 11.09 6.75
N ILE A 7 -2.75 11.84 7.51
CA ILE A 7 -2.91 11.94 8.97
C ILE A 7 -4.17 12.77 9.28
N THR A 8 -5.00 12.26 10.17
CA THR A 8 -6.20 12.92 10.73
C THR A 8 -6.02 13.08 12.24
N ALA A 9 -7.01 13.68 12.92
CA ALA A 9 -6.98 13.80 14.37
C ALA A 9 -7.08 12.44 15.09
N GLU A 10 -7.73 11.45 14.47
CA GLU A 10 -7.99 10.12 15.04
C GLU A 10 -6.95 9.07 14.66
N GLY A 11 -6.20 9.27 13.58
CA GLY A 11 -5.21 8.31 13.09
C GLY A 11 -4.79 8.58 11.64
N ILE A 12 -4.62 7.53 10.84
CA ILE A 12 -4.24 7.65 9.43
C ILE A 12 -5.36 7.11 8.55
N ARG A 13 -5.79 7.93 7.60
CA ARG A 13 -6.69 7.51 6.53
C ARG A 13 -5.87 7.06 5.34
N PHE A 14 -6.02 5.80 4.96
CA PHE A 14 -5.46 5.24 3.73
C PHE A 14 -6.55 5.22 2.65
N ALA A 15 -6.25 5.75 1.47
CA ALA A 15 -7.15 5.65 0.32
C ALA A 15 -6.40 5.35 -0.96
N ALA A 16 -6.94 4.43 -1.74
CA ALA A 16 -6.35 4.05 -3.01
C ALA A 16 -7.46 3.78 -4.03
N TRP A 17 -7.18 4.12 -5.27
CA TRP A 17 -8.09 3.90 -6.39
C TRP A 17 -7.70 2.64 -7.15
N SER A 18 -8.69 1.86 -7.58
CA SER A 18 -8.49 0.77 -8.53
C SER A 18 -9.78 0.46 -9.28
N SER A 19 -9.69 0.38 -10.61
CA SER A 19 -10.79 -0.05 -11.48
C SER A 19 -10.96 -1.58 -11.56
N SER A 20 -9.95 -2.36 -11.19
CA SER A 20 -9.91 -3.82 -11.44
C SER A 20 -9.73 -4.67 -10.19
N ALA A 21 -9.23 -4.10 -9.08
CA ALA A 21 -9.11 -4.83 -7.84
C ALA A 21 -10.51 -5.20 -7.32
N ARG A 22 -10.69 -6.47 -6.94
CA ARG A 22 -11.85 -6.96 -6.19
C ARG A 22 -11.70 -6.68 -4.70
N ARG A 23 -10.48 -6.79 -4.18
CA ARG A 23 -10.10 -6.50 -2.79
C ARG A 23 -8.81 -5.68 -2.75
N LEU A 24 -8.72 -4.79 -1.78
CA LEU A 24 -7.58 -3.92 -1.58
C LEU A 24 -7.30 -3.82 -0.08
N TRP A 25 -6.04 -3.97 0.31
CA TRP A 25 -5.62 -3.93 1.71
C TRP A 25 -4.48 -2.96 1.90
N VAL A 26 -4.42 -2.36 3.08
CA VAL A 26 -3.21 -1.73 3.61
C VAL A 26 -2.51 -2.76 4.49
N SER A 27 -1.23 -3.00 4.22
CA SER A 27 -0.35 -3.82 5.05
C SER A 27 0.49 -2.87 5.90
N LEU A 28 0.39 -3.00 7.21
CA LEU A 28 1.12 -2.21 8.19
C LEU A 28 2.35 -2.98 8.64
N PHE A 29 3.45 -2.27 8.84
CA PHE A 29 4.73 -2.86 9.22
C PHE A 29 5.21 -2.31 10.56
N ASP A 30 6.08 -3.08 11.22
CA ASP A 30 6.81 -2.59 12.39
C ASP A 30 7.73 -1.40 12.05
N ASP A 31 8.33 -0.80 13.09
CA ASP A 31 9.22 0.36 12.95
C ASP A 31 10.48 0.07 12.12
N SER A 32 10.85 -1.20 11.94
CA SER A 32 11.97 -1.58 11.07
C SER A 32 11.55 -1.76 9.60
N GLY A 33 10.25 -1.83 9.33
CA GLY A 33 9.68 -2.15 8.02
C GLY A 33 9.89 -3.62 7.60
N ALA A 34 10.33 -4.48 8.51
CA ALA A 34 10.73 -5.86 8.21
C ALA A 34 9.57 -6.85 8.36
N ARG A 35 8.70 -6.66 9.36
CA ARG A 35 7.57 -7.55 9.65
C ARG A 35 6.24 -6.86 9.38
N GLU A 36 5.39 -7.52 8.60
CA GLU A 36 3.96 -7.14 8.49
C GLU A 36 3.29 -7.44 9.84
N ILE A 37 2.75 -6.41 10.49
CA ILE A 37 2.10 -6.52 11.81
C ILE A 37 0.57 -6.60 11.69
N ASP A 38 0.02 -6.05 10.61
CA ASP A 38 -1.42 -6.10 10.34
C ASP A 38 -1.70 -5.93 8.84
N ARG A 39 -2.86 -6.43 8.41
CA ARG A 39 -3.37 -6.30 7.04
C ARG A 39 -4.86 -6.03 7.06
N LEU A 40 -5.22 -4.78 6.78
CA LEU A 40 -6.58 -4.29 6.93
C LEU A 40 -7.22 -4.02 5.56
N GLU A 41 -8.43 -4.53 5.35
CA GLU A 41 -9.14 -4.37 4.06
C GLU A 41 -9.78 -2.98 3.96
N LEU A 42 -9.52 -2.29 2.84
CA LEU A 42 -10.14 -1.01 2.53
C LEU A 42 -11.56 -1.23 2.00
N LYS A 43 -12.47 -0.33 2.38
CA LYS A 43 -13.88 -0.39 1.98
C LYS A 43 -14.18 0.57 0.85
N SER A 44 -15.12 0.21 -0.02
CA SER A 44 -15.51 1.04 -1.16
C SER A 44 -16.15 2.34 -0.70
N GLU A 45 -15.72 3.45 -1.28
CA GLU A 45 -16.35 4.77 -1.13
C GLU A 45 -17.03 5.26 -2.43
N GLY A 46 -17.02 4.43 -3.49
CA GLY A 46 -17.57 4.77 -4.80
C GLY A 46 -16.50 5.23 -5.79
N GLU A 47 -16.86 5.34 -7.08
CA GLU A 47 -15.97 5.82 -8.16
C GLU A 47 -14.60 5.10 -8.26
N GLY A 48 -14.53 3.84 -7.80
CA GLY A 48 -13.29 3.04 -7.76
C GLY A 48 -12.35 3.35 -6.59
N VAL A 49 -12.71 4.28 -5.70
CA VAL A 49 -11.95 4.59 -4.48
C VAL A 49 -12.29 3.60 -3.38
N ARG A 50 -11.26 3.15 -2.69
CA ARG A 50 -11.37 2.37 -1.46
C ARG A 50 -10.57 3.05 -0.37
N ALA A 51 -11.10 3.08 0.85
CA ALA A 51 -10.45 3.72 1.97
C ALA A 51 -10.69 3.03 3.30
N LEU A 52 -9.83 3.36 4.27
CA LEU A 52 -9.96 2.96 5.67
C LEU A 52 -9.26 4.00 6.55
N LEU A 53 -9.91 4.39 7.64
CA LEU A 53 -9.28 5.12 8.75
C LEU A 53 -8.81 4.11 9.79
N VAL A 54 -7.52 4.16 10.13
CA VAL A 54 -6.92 3.32 11.17
C VAL A 54 -6.51 4.22 12.33
N SER A 55 -7.18 4.05 13.46
CA SER A 55 -6.98 4.88 14.64
C SER A 55 -5.64 4.62 15.33
N GLY A 56 -5.10 5.65 15.99
CA GLY A 56 -3.89 5.53 16.82
C GLY A 56 -2.57 5.44 16.05
N LEU A 57 -2.59 5.49 14.72
CA LEU A 57 -1.39 5.62 13.89
C LEU A 57 -1.00 7.09 13.71
N GLY A 58 0.28 7.35 13.45
CA GLY A 58 0.80 8.69 13.20
C GLY A 58 1.99 8.71 12.24
N SER A 59 2.65 9.87 12.16
CA SER A 59 3.85 10.07 11.33
C SER A 59 4.92 9.00 11.61
N GLY A 60 5.62 8.55 10.57
CA GLY A 60 6.59 7.47 10.64
C GLY A 60 6.01 6.07 10.43
N CYS A 61 4.68 5.92 10.38
CA CYS A 61 4.03 4.64 10.09
C CYS A 61 4.48 4.10 8.72
N ARG A 62 4.89 2.83 8.69
CA ARG A 62 5.32 2.13 7.48
C ARG A 62 4.20 1.28 6.92
N TYR A 63 3.93 1.44 5.64
CA TYR A 63 2.85 0.71 4.97
C TYR A 63 3.18 0.35 3.53
N GLY A 64 2.34 -0.52 2.97
CA GLY A 64 2.18 -0.72 1.54
C GLY A 64 0.77 -1.23 1.26
N PHE A 65 0.40 -1.30 -0.02
CA PHE A 65 -0.88 -1.85 -0.44
C PHE A 65 -0.73 -3.27 -0.99
N ARG A 66 -1.83 -4.03 -0.94
CA ARG A 66 -1.98 -5.30 -1.66
C ARG A 66 -3.31 -5.30 -2.37
N ALA A 67 -3.37 -5.88 -3.56
CA ALA A 67 -4.58 -5.95 -4.35
C ALA A 67 -4.84 -7.39 -4.81
N ASP A 68 -6.08 -7.83 -4.69
CA ASP A 68 -6.56 -9.07 -5.29
C ASP A 68 -7.67 -8.75 -6.30
N GLY A 69 -7.78 -9.58 -7.32
CA GLY A 69 -8.61 -9.36 -8.49
C GLY A 69 -8.35 -10.45 -9.53
N ASP A 70 -8.78 -10.19 -10.76
CA ASP A 70 -8.55 -11.12 -11.85
C ASP A 70 -7.06 -11.17 -12.22
N TYR A 71 -6.56 -12.38 -12.45
CA TYR A 71 -5.24 -12.62 -12.99
C TYR A 71 -5.39 -13.26 -14.38
N ALA A 72 -5.25 -12.41 -15.40
CA ALA A 72 -5.35 -12.75 -16.81
C ALA A 72 -4.34 -11.87 -17.58
N PRO A 73 -3.03 -12.20 -17.52
CA PRO A 73 -1.96 -11.39 -18.10
C PRO A 73 -2.15 -11.07 -19.58
N GLU A 74 -2.71 -12.00 -20.35
CA GLU A 74 -3.05 -11.85 -21.77
C GLU A 74 -4.12 -10.78 -22.03
N ARG A 75 -4.86 -10.37 -21.00
CA ARG A 75 -5.82 -9.26 -21.01
C ARG A 75 -5.32 -8.03 -20.25
N GLY A 76 -4.06 -8.01 -19.82
CA GLY A 76 -3.47 -6.92 -19.04
C GLY A 76 -3.91 -6.90 -17.57
N LEU A 77 -4.48 -7.98 -17.04
CA LEU A 77 -4.93 -8.08 -15.65
C LEU A 77 -3.90 -8.86 -14.82
N TRP A 78 -3.27 -8.17 -13.86
CA TRP A 78 -2.09 -8.66 -13.13
C TRP A 78 -2.28 -8.70 -11.61
N SER A 79 -3.51 -8.69 -11.10
CA SER A 79 -3.76 -8.66 -9.66
C SER A 79 -3.15 -9.88 -8.97
N ASP A 80 -2.31 -9.63 -7.97
CA ASP A 80 -1.60 -10.63 -7.19
C ASP A 80 -1.45 -10.15 -5.74
N PRO A 81 -2.17 -10.75 -4.77
CA PRO A 81 -2.12 -10.33 -3.37
C PRO A 81 -0.78 -10.61 -2.69
N ASP A 82 0.06 -11.49 -3.25
CA ASP A 82 1.40 -11.77 -2.71
C ASP A 82 2.39 -10.64 -3.05
N LYS A 83 2.04 -9.77 -4.00
CA LYS A 83 2.84 -8.57 -4.28
C LYS A 83 2.48 -7.45 -3.32
N LEU A 84 3.46 -7.01 -2.54
CA LEU A 84 3.36 -5.70 -1.88
C LEU A 84 3.54 -4.60 -2.93
N LEU A 85 2.65 -3.63 -2.92
CA LEU A 85 2.62 -2.48 -3.82
C LEU A 85 2.96 -1.22 -3.02
N THR A 86 3.84 -0.38 -3.56
CA THR A 86 4.06 0.95 -3.00
C THR A 86 2.90 1.87 -3.41
N ASP A 87 2.47 2.71 -2.47
CA ASP A 87 1.46 3.72 -2.73
C ASP A 87 1.96 4.72 -3.79
N PRO A 88 1.25 4.90 -4.92
CA PRO A 88 1.61 5.90 -5.93
C PRO A 88 1.61 7.34 -5.41
N TYR A 89 0.95 7.59 -4.27
CA TYR A 89 0.86 8.88 -3.59
C TYR A 89 1.79 8.96 -2.36
N ALA A 90 2.66 7.97 -2.14
CA ALA A 90 3.65 8.05 -1.07
C ALA A 90 4.60 9.24 -1.30
N VAL A 91 4.80 10.03 -0.25
CA VAL A 91 5.75 11.16 -0.26
C VAL A 91 7.17 10.73 0.11
N GLU A 92 7.31 9.61 0.83
CA GLU A 92 8.59 9.07 1.28
C GLU A 92 8.57 7.54 1.29
N ILE A 93 9.72 6.91 1.02
CA ILE A 93 9.93 5.47 1.12
C ILE A 93 11.18 5.16 1.96
N ASP A 94 11.16 4.04 2.69
CA ASP A 94 12.16 3.70 3.70
C ASP A 94 13.53 3.25 3.15
N ARG A 95 13.61 2.86 1.88
CA ARG A 95 14.84 2.40 1.22
C ARG A 95 14.73 2.47 -0.30
N PRO A 96 15.86 2.49 -1.04
CA PRO A 96 15.84 2.36 -2.50
C PRO A 96 15.31 1.00 -2.95
N TYR A 97 14.70 0.97 -4.13
CA TYR A 97 14.37 -0.29 -4.79
C TYR A 97 15.62 -1.08 -5.13
N GLN A 98 15.57 -2.38 -4.87
CA GLN A 98 16.55 -3.34 -5.35
C GLN A 98 15.84 -4.41 -6.16
N TYR A 99 16.32 -4.64 -7.38
CA TYR A 99 15.72 -5.65 -8.23
C TYR A 99 15.94 -7.04 -7.63
N HIS A 100 14.88 -7.85 -7.65
CA HIS A 100 14.92 -9.26 -7.38
C HIS A 100 13.96 -9.95 -8.35
N TRP A 101 14.35 -11.10 -8.90
CA TRP A 101 13.56 -11.79 -9.95
C TRP A 101 12.10 -12.08 -9.52
N ARG A 102 11.89 -12.33 -8.22
CA ARG A 102 10.55 -12.53 -7.62
C ARG A 102 9.61 -11.33 -7.82
N LEU A 103 10.13 -10.13 -8.04
CA LEU A 103 9.31 -8.95 -8.37
C LEU A 103 8.67 -9.06 -9.76
N ALA A 104 9.33 -9.74 -10.71
CA ALA A 104 8.83 -10.01 -12.06
C ALA A 104 8.16 -11.38 -12.21
N ALA A 105 8.27 -12.26 -11.21
CA ALA A 105 7.64 -13.58 -11.22
C ALA A 105 6.12 -13.46 -11.27
N LYS A 106 5.47 -14.38 -12.00
CA LYS A 106 4.01 -14.42 -12.13
C LYS A 106 3.34 -14.77 -10.79
N ARG A 107 2.02 -14.62 -10.76
CA ARG A 107 1.22 -14.98 -9.59
C ARG A 107 1.45 -16.44 -9.23
N ASN A 108 1.61 -16.72 -7.94
CA ASN A 108 1.97 -18.02 -7.36
C ASN A 108 3.39 -18.54 -7.68
N GLU A 109 4.23 -17.81 -8.42
CA GLU A 109 5.63 -18.20 -8.69
C GLU A 109 6.63 -17.39 -7.83
N GLY A 110 6.24 -16.18 -7.44
CA GLY A 110 7.13 -15.23 -6.76
C GLY A 110 7.06 -15.24 -5.23
N ALA A 111 6.10 -15.92 -4.60
CA ALA A 111 5.77 -15.82 -3.17
C ALA A 111 5.66 -14.34 -2.68
N ASP A 112 5.54 -14.12 -1.37
CA ASP A 112 5.36 -12.78 -0.81
C ASP A 112 6.56 -11.85 -1.05
N THR A 113 6.32 -10.69 -1.68
CA THR A 113 7.36 -9.69 -1.99
C THR A 113 7.54 -8.62 -0.91
N ALA A 114 6.78 -8.63 0.18
CA ALA A 114 6.93 -7.64 1.24
C ALA A 114 8.36 -7.47 1.78
N PRO A 115 9.18 -8.51 1.95
CA PRO A 115 10.58 -8.34 2.39
C PRO A 115 11.47 -7.62 1.38
N LEU A 116 11.08 -7.60 0.10
CA LEU A 116 11.85 -7.05 -1.03
C LEU A 116 11.44 -5.61 -1.33
N MET A 117 10.19 -5.26 -1.06
CA MET A 117 9.62 -3.96 -1.42
C MET A 117 9.93 -2.91 -0.35
N PRO A 118 10.32 -1.68 -0.77
CA PRO A 118 10.41 -0.56 0.16
C PRO A 118 9.02 -0.26 0.74
N LYS A 119 9.00 0.23 1.98
CA LYS A 119 7.75 0.65 2.63
C LYS A 119 7.56 2.14 2.43
N ALA A 120 6.33 2.53 2.09
CA ALA A 120 5.94 3.93 2.15
C ALA A 120 5.93 4.37 3.62
N ILE A 121 6.38 5.60 3.87
CA ILE A 121 6.36 6.23 5.18
C ILE A 121 5.29 7.32 5.17
N VAL A 122 4.41 7.30 6.15
CA VAL A 122 3.46 8.41 6.34
C VAL A 122 4.20 9.57 6.95
N VAL A 123 4.23 10.70 6.25
CA VAL A 123 4.90 11.92 6.71
C VAL A 123 3.86 12.98 7.04
N ALA A 124 4.06 13.67 8.16
CA ALA A 124 3.25 14.85 8.47
C ALA A 124 3.37 15.91 7.36
N PRO A 125 2.29 16.65 7.06
CA PRO A 125 2.38 17.77 6.13
C PRO A 125 3.51 18.71 6.56
N LEU A 126 4.35 19.11 5.61
CA LEU A 126 5.36 20.13 5.86
C LEU A 126 4.65 21.42 6.28
N GLU A 127 5.13 22.07 7.34
CA GLU A 127 4.65 23.39 7.70
C GLU A 127 4.91 24.35 6.54
N ALA A 128 3.88 25.13 6.17
CA ALA A 128 4.05 26.15 5.14
C ALA A 128 5.07 27.18 5.64
N VAL A 129 6.14 27.39 4.88
CA VAL A 129 7.07 28.49 5.13
C VAL A 129 6.31 29.80 4.85
N ALA A 130 6.19 30.63 5.88
CA ALA A 130 5.50 31.93 5.84
C ALA A 130 6.20 32.96 4.96
#